data_AF-A0A8H7DG25-F1
#
_entry.id   AF-A0A8H7DG25-F1
#
_cell.length_a   1.000
_cell.length_b   1.000
_cell.length_c   1.000
_cell.angle_alpha   90.00
_cell.angle_beta   90.00
_cell.angle_gamma   90.00
#
_symmetry.space_group_name_H-M   'P 1'
#
loop_
_entity.id
_entity.type
_entity.pdbx_description
1 polymer ?
#
loop_
_entity_poly.entity_id
_entity_poly.type
_entity_poly.pdbx_seq_one_letter_code
_entity_poly.pdbx_strand_id
1 'polypeptide(L)'
;MLHFNSSASSSDPSQRAKTVPGAAVDVFGSIVAPVNQAKIGSFFKVMSWEERESQRAREAERRNDEREVQQAREAQAEETKKQGSTHDVKIAAGYEPKQVGYKRKLLELESSDHITSAKSFKLAEDSRPRRQFKEDEKKNNKACGRMCKPENVKKDAKKMNWSNPQIWAQIEAARIKAGYLWRPGEICRQAKLLTPQTFHRLREQVVGTWIDKNARAMGQFRWLDSVLENVATGAALGGQSTRAGILTSYPDLCKKICRHLERLRAVGIALTLTTIRAVMVASIKRDQPHIFERVAIDGSQFRCSDSFVRKFLRNMMDWSKRRATHAA
;
A
#
# COMPACT_ATOMS: atom_id res chain seq x y z
N MET A 1 -45.43 -17.22 -37.79
CA MET A 1 -44.71 -17.18 -39.09
C MET A 1 -44.71 -15.74 -39.57
N LEU A 2 -43.63 -15.00 -39.31
CA LEU A 2 -43.39 -13.69 -39.91
C LEU A 2 -41.90 -13.63 -40.26
N HIS A 3 -41.63 -13.59 -41.55
CA HIS A 3 -40.30 -13.43 -42.13
C HIS A 3 -39.82 -11.99 -41.91
N PHE A 4 -38.60 -11.81 -41.41
CA PHE A 4 -37.90 -10.54 -41.47
C PHE A 4 -36.54 -10.75 -42.13
N ASN A 5 -36.35 -9.98 -43.21
CA ASN A 5 -35.29 -10.10 -44.20
C ASN A 5 -33.93 -9.62 -43.68
N SER A 6 -32.91 -10.35 -44.15
CA SER A 6 -31.52 -9.95 -44.26
C SER A 6 -31.35 -8.56 -44.87
N SER A 7 -30.39 -7.80 -44.36
CA SER A 7 -29.64 -6.82 -45.15
C SER A 7 -28.20 -6.78 -44.63
N ALA A 8 -27.33 -7.43 -45.41
CA ALA A 8 -25.89 -7.36 -45.28
C ALA A 8 -25.41 -6.00 -45.80
N SER A 9 -24.64 -5.28 -44.99
CA SER A 9 -23.89 -4.10 -45.43
C SER A 9 -22.40 -4.47 -45.45
N SER A 10 -21.97 -4.90 -46.63
CA SER A 10 -20.60 -5.06 -47.07
C SER A 10 -19.98 -3.69 -47.33
N SER A 11 -18.90 -3.33 -46.64
CA SER A 11 -17.99 -2.29 -47.10
C SER A 11 -16.59 -2.54 -46.54
N ASP A 12 -15.75 -3.14 -47.37
CA ASP A 12 -14.29 -3.24 -47.26
C ASP A 12 -13.69 -2.58 -48.53
N PRO A 13 -12.36 -2.47 -48.70
CA PRO A 13 -11.50 -1.39 -48.23
C PRO A 13 -10.88 -0.63 -49.41
N SER A 14 -10.70 0.69 -49.31
CA SER A 14 -9.75 1.36 -50.21
C SER A 14 -9.32 2.75 -49.74
N GLN A 15 -8.03 2.98 -49.86
CA GLN A 15 -7.35 4.28 -50.02
C GLN A 15 -7.03 5.09 -48.76
N ARG A 16 -5.77 4.96 -48.30
CA ARG A 16 -4.77 6.05 -48.40
C ARG A 16 -3.40 5.58 -47.92
N ALA A 17 -2.60 5.09 -48.84
CA ALA A 17 -1.15 5.14 -48.72
C ALA A 17 -0.73 6.61 -48.90
N LYS A 18 -0.20 7.23 -47.85
CA LYS A 18 0.59 8.46 -47.96
C LYS A 18 2.05 8.08 -47.83
N THR A 19 2.69 8.00 -49.00
CA THR A 19 4.12 8.08 -49.22
C THR A 19 4.66 9.35 -48.55
N VAL A 20 5.58 9.18 -47.60
CA VAL A 20 6.43 10.27 -47.06
C VAL A 20 7.81 10.08 -47.68
N PRO A 21 8.42 11.12 -48.27
CA PRO A 21 9.71 11.03 -48.93
C PRO A 21 10.85 10.82 -47.93
N GLY A 22 11.82 9.99 -48.37
CA GLY A 22 13.00 9.60 -47.60
C GLY A 22 13.87 10.78 -47.17
N ALA A 23 14.19 10.78 -45.88
CA ALA A 23 15.39 11.41 -45.36
C ALA A 23 16.44 10.30 -45.22
N ALA A 24 17.49 10.38 -46.03
CA ALA A 24 18.74 9.67 -45.82
C ALA A 24 19.25 10.02 -44.42
N VAL A 25 19.35 9.03 -43.55
CA VAL A 25 20.07 9.16 -42.27
C VAL A 25 21.29 8.27 -42.37
N ASP A 26 22.41 8.93 -42.18
CA ASP A 26 23.76 8.43 -42.33
C ASP A 26 24.02 7.13 -41.59
N VAL A 27 24.83 6.33 -42.27
CA VAL A 27 25.56 5.15 -41.80
C VAL A 27 26.39 5.55 -40.58
N PHE A 28 25.81 5.38 -39.39
CA PHE A 28 26.59 5.39 -38.15
C PHE A 28 27.40 4.10 -38.07
N GLY A 29 28.70 4.24 -38.30
CA GLY A 29 29.71 3.21 -38.08
C GLY A 29 29.56 2.60 -36.69
N SER A 30 29.26 1.30 -36.69
CA SER A 30 29.24 0.47 -35.50
C SER A 30 30.67 0.31 -34.99
N ILE A 31 31.09 1.19 -34.07
CA ILE A 31 32.29 0.99 -33.25
C ILE A 31 31.91 -0.07 -32.21
N VAL A 32 32.11 -1.33 -32.56
CA VAL A 32 32.04 -2.45 -31.62
C VAL A 32 33.23 -2.31 -30.67
N ALA A 33 32.98 -1.78 -29.48
CA ALA A 33 33.96 -1.78 -28.41
C ALA A 33 34.31 -3.25 -28.07
N PRO A 34 35.61 -3.59 -27.90
CA PRO A 34 36.02 -4.95 -27.54
C PRO A 34 35.43 -5.33 -26.19
N VAL A 35 34.59 -6.35 -26.19
CA VAL A 35 34.10 -7.03 -24.99
C VAL A 35 35.32 -7.62 -24.29
N ASN A 36 35.76 -6.97 -23.22
CA ASN A 36 36.75 -7.52 -22.30
C ASN A 36 36.18 -8.81 -21.71
N GLN A 37 36.57 -9.95 -22.29
CA GLN A 37 36.39 -11.28 -21.70
C GLN A 37 37.22 -11.34 -20.41
N ALA A 38 36.67 -10.81 -19.33
CA ALA A 38 37.20 -11.02 -17.99
C ALA A 38 37.22 -12.53 -17.74
N LYS A 39 38.43 -13.07 -17.58
CA LYS A 39 38.71 -14.49 -17.39
C LYS A 39 37.85 -15.05 -16.24
N ILE A 40 36.87 -15.88 -16.57
CA ILE A 40 36.01 -16.65 -15.65
C ILE A 40 36.82 -17.63 -14.78
N GLY A 41 38.13 -17.76 -15.00
CA GLY A 41 39.01 -18.69 -14.29
C GLY A 41 39.42 -18.30 -12.86
N SER A 42 39.10 -17.12 -12.35
CA SER A 42 39.56 -16.70 -11.00
C SER A 42 38.62 -17.09 -9.84
N PHE A 43 37.50 -17.78 -10.12
CA PHE A 43 36.50 -18.12 -9.10
C PHE A 43 36.81 -19.41 -8.31
N PHE A 44 37.80 -20.20 -8.75
CA PHE A 44 38.21 -21.43 -8.06
C PHE A 44 39.57 -21.26 -7.38
N LYS A 45 39.74 -20.17 -6.62
CA LYS A 45 40.85 -20.12 -5.67
C LYS A 45 40.55 -21.17 -4.60
N VAL A 46 41.24 -22.30 -4.68
CA VAL A 46 41.18 -23.35 -3.67
C VAL A 46 41.65 -22.73 -2.35
N MET A 47 40.69 -22.40 -1.47
CA MET A 47 41.01 -21.89 -0.14
C MET A 47 41.95 -22.87 0.56
N SER A 48 42.97 -22.32 1.21
CA SER A 48 43.89 -23.13 2.00
C SER A 48 43.14 -23.84 3.12
N TRP A 49 43.70 -24.95 3.58
CA TRP A 49 43.11 -25.70 4.69
C TRP A 49 42.97 -24.84 5.96
N GLU A 50 43.95 -23.99 6.24
CA GLU A 50 43.93 -23.01 7.33
C GLU A 50 42.79 -21.98 7.19
N GLU A 51 42.53 -21.47 5.98
CA GLU A 51 41.42 -20.54 5.73
C GLU A 51 40.06 -21.20 5.99
N ARG A 52 39.90 -22.49 5.62
CA ARG A 52 38.67 -23.26 5.90
C ARG A 52 38.47 -23.51 7.39
N GLU A 53 39.56 -23.74 8.13
CA GLU A 53 39.48 -23.91 9.59
C GLU A 53 39.15 -22.61 10.30
N SER A 54 39.76 -21.50 9.87
CA SER A 54 39.42 -20.15 10.36
C SER A 54 37.96 -19.77 10.09
N GLN A 55 37.42 -20.10 8.91
CA GLN A 55 36.00 -19.89 8.61
C GLN A 55 35.08 -20.73 9.49
N ARG A 56 35.41 -22.01 9.72
CA ARG A 56 34.64 -22.87 10.63
C ARG A 56 34.65 -22.35 12.07
N ALA A 57 35.78 -21.82 12.53
CA ALA A 57 35.89 -21.20 13.85
C ALA A 57 35.01 -19.95 13.98
N ARG A 58 35.05 -19.04 13.00
CA ARG A 58 34.20 -17.83 12.97
C ARG A 58 32.71 -18.16 12.88
N GLU A 59 32.34 -19.19 12.12
CA GLU A 59 30.95 -19.63 12.05
C GLU A 59 30.47 -20.28 13.36
N ALA A 60 31.34 -21.03 14.04
CA ALA A 60 31.04 -21.60 15.35
C ALA A 60 30.85 -20.50 16.42
N GLU A 61 31.71 -19.48 16.42
CA GLU A 61 31.60 -18.31 17.29
C GLU A 61 30.28 -17.56 17.05
N ARG A 62 29.96 -17.26 15.79
CA ARG A 62 28.67 -16.64 15.43
C ARG A 62 27.46 -17.45 15.88
N ARG A 63 27.51 -18.78 15.79
CA ARG A 63 26.41 -19.65 16.27
C ARG A 63 26.28 -19.60 17.79
N ASN A 64 27.38 -19.43 18.53
CA ASN A 64 27.31 -19.25 19.98
C ASN A 64 26.73 -17.88 20.33
N ASP A 65 27.16 -16.80 19.67
CA ASP A 65 26.59 -15.46 19.86
C ASP A 65 25.08 -15.44 19.58
N GLU A 66 24.65 -16.09 18.50
CA GLU A 66 23.24 -16.21 18.13
C GLU A 66 22.44 -16.99 19.19
N ARG A 67 23.03 -18.04 19.80
CA ARG A 67 22.42 -18.80 20.91
C ARG A 67 22.33 -17.97 22.18
N GLU A 68 23.35 -17.19 22.53
CA GLU A 68 23.33 -16.31 23.71
C GLU A 68 22.27 -15.21 23.57
N VAL A 69 22.19 -14.56 22.41
CA VAL A 69 21.15 -13.56 22.14
C VAL A 69 19.75 -14.16 22.22
N GLN A 70 19.58 -15.39 21.73
CA GLN A 70 18.30 -16.10 21.80
C GLN A 70 17.93 -16.44 23.25
N GLN A 71 18.87 -16.96 24.04
CA GLN A 71 18.66 -17.24 25.47
C GLN A 71 18.33 -15.97 26.26
N ALA A 72 19.01 -14.85 25.99
CA ALA A 72 18.72 -13.56 26.64
C ALA A 72 17.30 -13.05 26.31
N ARG A 73 16.84 -13.23 25.07
CA ARG A 73 15.46 -12.88 24.68
C ARG A 73 14.42 -13.77 25.35
N GLU A 74 14.69 -15.06 25.45
CA GLU A 74 13.81 -16.02 26.13
C GLU A 74 13.71 -15.71 27.63
N ALA A 75 14.83 -15.39 28.28
CA ALA A 75 14.86 -14.96 29.68
C ALA A 75 14.04 -13.68 29.92
N GLN A 76 14.17 -12.66 29.05
CA GLN A 76 13.35 -11.44 29.12
C GLN A 76 11.86 -11.73 28.91
N ALA A 77 11.53 -12.63 27.98
CA ALA A 77 10.15 -13.04 27.74
C ALA A 77 9.54 -13.79 28.94
N GLU A 78 10.31 -14.64 29.62
CA GLU A 78 9.86 -15.29 30.85
C GLU A 78 9.69 -14.30 32.01
N GLU A 79 10.59 -13.34 32.16
CA GLU A 79 10.48 -12.32 33.21
C GLU A 79 9.23 -11.45 33.03
N THR A 80 8.93 -11.04 31.80
CA THR A 80 7.69 -10.30 31.50
C THR A 80 6.43 -11.15 31.72
N LYS A 81 6.46 -12.46 31.43
CA LYS A 81 5.35 -13.38 31.75
C LYS A 81 5.15 -13.52 33.27
N LYS A 82 6.23 -13.62 34.05
CA LYS A 82 6.16 -13.67 35.52
C LYS A 82 5.55 -12.37 36.07
N GLN A 83 5.97 -11.21 35.57
CA GLN A 83 5.40 -9.91 35.95
C GLN A 83 3.90 -9.82 35.60
N GLY A 84 3.50 -10.26 34.40
CA GLY A 84 2.09 -10.29 34.00
C GLY A 84 1.22 -11.19 34.88
N SER A 85 1.70 -12.40 35.19
CA SER A 85 0.99 -13.33 36.09
C SER A 85 0.79 -12.75 37.48
N THR A 86 1.81 -12.07 38.05
CA THR A 86 1.64 -11.41 39.37
C THR A 86 0.62 -10.27 39.33
N HIS A 87 0.46 -9.60 38.19
CA HIS A 87 -0.55 -8.55 38.01
C HIS A 87 -1.96 -9.16 37.92
N ASP A 88 -2.12 -10.26 37.19
CA ASP A 88 -3.40 -10.96 37.06
C ASP A 88 -3.85 -11.60 38.38
N VAL A 89 -2.92 -12.17 39.16
CA VAL A 89 -3.19 -12.68 40.52
C VAL A 89 -3.61 -11.53 41.46
N LYS A 90 -3.00 -10.35 41.35
CA LYS A 90 -3.41 -9.17 42.13
C LYS A 90 -4.81 -8.70 41.74
N ILE A 91 -5.14 -8.65 40.45
CA ILE A 91 -6.50 -8.32 39.98
C ILE A 91 -7.51 -9.34 40.52
N ALA A 92 -7.20 -10.64 40.44
CA ALA A 92 -8.08 -11.70 40.93
C ALA A 92 -8.30 -11.64 42.46
N ALA A 93 -7.31 -11.15 43.21
CA ALA A 93 -7.41 -10.90 44.66
C ALA A 93 -8.20 -9.63 45.03
N GLY A 94 -8.88 -8.99 44.06
CA GLY A 94 -9.69 -7.79 44.30
C GLY A 94 -8.87 -6.51 44.43
N TYR A 95 -7.60 -6.50 44.01
CA TYR A 95 -6.83 -5.26 43.90
C TYR A 95 -7.38 -4.43 42.74
N GLU A 96 -8.23 -3.47 43.04
CA GLU A 96 -8.56 -2.41 42.09
C GLU A 96 -7.35 -1.48 41.99
N PRO A 97 -6.67 -1.37 40.82
CA PRO A 97 -5.62 -0.41 40.66
C PRO A 97 -6.23 0.98 40.88
N LYS A 98 -5.86 1.61 42.01
CA LYS A 98 -6.22 3.00 42.30
C LYS A 98 -5.90 3.77 41.02
N GLN A 99 -6.92 4.35 40.40
CA GLN A 99 -6.70 5.30 39.32
C GLN A 99 -5.98 6.49 39.93
N VAL A 100 -4.66 6.38 40.02
CA VAL A 100 -3.79 7.50 40.36
C VAL A 100 -3.92 8.40 39.16
N GLY A 101 -4.87 9.34 39.27
CA GLY A 101 -5.03 10.44 38.37
C GLY A 101 -3.72 11.20 38.39
N TYR A 102 -2.81 10.82 37.49
CA TYR A 102 -1.64 11.59 37.16
C TYR A 102 -2.15 12.88 36.54
N LYS A 103 -2.50 13.84 37.41
CA LYS A 103 -2.36 15.25 37.15
C LYS A 103 -0.86 15.45 36.91
N ARG A 104 -0.40 15.15 35.69
CA ARG A 104 0.83 15.73 35.18
C ARG A 104 0.58 17.23 35.25
N LYS A 105 1.10 17.87 36.31
CA LYS A 105 1.47 19.28 36.27
C LYS A 105 2.45 19.38 35.12
N LEU A 106 1.92 19.72 33.95
CA LEU A 106 2.69 20.24 32.85
C LEU A 106 3.30 21.53 33.44
N LEU A 107 4.59 21.45 33.81
CA LEU A 107 5.37 22.65 34.05
C LEU A 107 5.41 23.37 32.70
N GLU A 108 4.50 24.32 32.56
CA GLU A 108 4.49 25.30 31.49
C GLU A 108 5.66 26.24 31.82
N LEU A 109 6.84 25.88 31.29
CA LEU A 109 7.97 26.80 31.25
C LEU A 109 7.56 27.92 30.30
N GLU A 110 7.23 29.09 30.85
CA GLU A 110 7.05 30.33 30.11
C GLU A 110 8.38 30.69 29.43
N SER A 111 8.59 30.18 28.21
CA SER A 111 9.55 30.77 27.28
C SER A 111 8.80 31.83 26.47
N SER A 112 9.01 33.07 26.88
CA SER A 112 8.53 34.28 26.21
C SER A 112 9.19 34.45 24.86
N ASP A 113 8.67 33.75 23.84
CA ASP A 113 8.95 34.07 22.43
C ASP A 113 7.62 34.16 21.68
N HIS A 114 7.20 35.39 21.40
CA HIS A 114 6.07 35.76 20.53
C HIS A 114 6.38 35.44 19.05
N ILE A 115 6.63 34.18 18.74
CA ILE A 115 6.43 33.67 17.39
C ILE A 115 5.01 33.14 17.39
N THR A 116 4.11 33.88 16.72
CA THR A 116 2.74 33.49 16.40
C THR A 116 2.62 31.97 16.31
N SER A 117 1.90 31.38 17.26
CA SER A 117 1.58 29.95 17.31
C SER A 117 0.80 29.59 16.05
N ALA A 118 1.54 29.40 14.96
CA ALA A 118 1.06 28.87 13.72
C ALA A 118 0.56 27.49 14.09
N LYS A 119 -0.77 27.34 14.16
CA LYS A 119 -1.47 26.05 14.19
C LYS A 119 -0.60 25.09 13.39
N SER A 120 0.05 24.14 14.07
CA SER A 120 0.90 23.18 13.40
C SER A 120 -0.01 22.46 12.43
N PHE A 121 0.06 22.88 11.16
CA PHE A 121 -0.77 22.32 10.12
C PHE A 121 -0.45 20.84 10.16
N LYS A 122 -1.44 20.02 10.52
CA LYS A 122 -1.31 18.57 10.56
C LYS A 122 -1.24 18.12 9.12
N LEU A 123 -0.12 18.40 8.48
CA LEU A 123 0.06 18.27 7.03
C LEU A 123 -0.13 16.81 6.59
N ALA A 124 0.18 15.87 7.49
CA ALA A 124 -0.10 14.46 7.31
C ALA A 124 -1.62 14.16 7.25
N GLU A 125 -2.45 14.84 8.04
CA GLU A 125 -3.92 14.76 7.94
C GLU A 125 -4.43 15.47 6.68
N ASP A 126 -3.83 16.60 6.29
CA ASP A 126 -4.20 17.35 5.08
C ASP A 126 -3.88 16.58 3.79
N SER A 127 -2.81 15.80 3.80
CA SER A 127 -2.44 14.94 2.68
C SER A 127 -3.39 13.75 2.45
N ARG A 128 -4.35 13.51 3.37
CA ARG A 128 -5.27 12.37 3.27
C ARG A 128 -6.32 12.59 2.17
N PRO A 129 -6.44 11.68 1.20
CA PRO A 129 -7.48 11.77 0.19
C PRO A 129 -8.87 11.66 0.84
N ARG A 130 -9.83 12.44 0.34
CA ARG A 130 -11.21 12.52 0.85
C ARG A 130 -11.35 12.98 2.30
N ARG A 131 -10.41 13.80 2.82
CA ARG A 131 -10.56 14.45 4.13
C ARG A 131 -11.85 15.28 4.18
N GLN A 132 -12.07 16.15 3.20
CA GLN A 132 -13.29 16.95 3.08
C GLN A 132 -14.54 16.08 3.13
N PHE A 133 -14.61 15.01 2.33
CA PHE A 133 -15.74 14.08 2.39
C PHE A 133 -16.01 13.49 3.78
N LYS A 134 -14.97 13.14 4.55
CA LYS A 134 -15.15 12.64 5.93
C LYS A 134 -15.56 13.74 6.91
N GLU A 135 -15.12 14.97 6.69
CA GLU A 135 -15.52 16.13 7.48
C GLU A 135 -16.96 16.55 7.15
N ASP A 136 -17.36 16.48 5.88
CA ASP A 136 -18.71 16.74 5.40
C ASP A 136 -19.67 15.63 5.85
N GLU A 137 -19.26 14.36 5.78
CA GLU A 137 -20.00 13.25 6.40
C GLU A 137 -20.18 13.47 7.90
N LYS A 138 -19.18 13.99 8.62
CA LYS A 138 -19.31 14.30 10.05
C LYS A 138 -20.31 15.43 10.30
N LYS A 139 -20.29 16.49 9.50
CA LYS A 139 -21.23 17.61 9.62
C LYS A 139 -22.66 17.16 9.32
N ASN A 140 -22.82 16.25 8.34
CA ASN A 140 -24.13 15.79 7.89
C ASN A 140 -24.69 14.60 8.71
N ASN A 141 -23.84 13.84 9.39
CA ASN A 141 -24.29 12.78 10.28
C ASN A 141 -24.76 13.39 11.60
N LYS A 142 -26.08 13.43 11.81
CA LYS A 142 -26.70 13.67 13.12
C LYS A 142 -26.06 12.75 14.16
N ALA A 143 -25.95 13.18 15.41
CA ALA A 143 -25.43 12.38 16.52
C ALA A 143 -26.40 11.24 16.89
N CYS A 144 -26.66 10.32 15.98
CA CYS A 144 -27.53 9.17 16.16
C CYS A 144 -26.66 7.92 16.19
N GLY A 145 -26.35 7.45 17.40
CA GLY A 145 -25.56 6.25 17.66
C GLY A 145 -24.81 6.32 18.99
N ARG A 146 -24.49 5.15 19.55
CA ARG A 146 -23.69 4.96 20.76
C ARG A 146 -22.43 5.83 20.67
N MET A 147 -22.27 6.79 21.59
CA MET A 147 -21.13 7.71 21.57
C MET A 147 -19.84 6.89 21.45
N CYS A 148 -19.06 7.14 20.40
CA CYS A 148 -17.73 6.56 20.29
C CYS A 148 -16.98 6.95 21.55
N LYS A 149 -16.54 5.95 22.34
CA LYS A 149 -15.79 6.18 23.57
C LYS A 149 -14.67 7.21 23.30
N PRO A 150 -14.49 8.22 24.16
CA PRO A 150 -13.49 9.27 23.96
C PRO A 150 -12.07 8.72 23.80
N GLU A 151 -11.77 7.50 24.26
CA GLU A 151 -10.48 6.82 24.00
C GLU A 151 -10.14 6.58 22.52
N ASN A 152 -11.13 6.63 21.62
CA ASN A 152 -10.89 6.62 20.17
C ASN A 152 -10.65 8.04 19.61
N VAL A 153 -9.99 8.93 20.36
CA VAL A 153 -9.42 10.15 19.77
C VAL A 153 -8.53 9.68 18.62
N LYS A 154 -8.88 10.10 17.40
CA LYS A 154 -8.19 9.68 16.19
C LYS A 154 -6.72 10.03 16.35
N LYS A 155 -5.87 9.01 16.47
CA LYS A 155 -4.42 9.18 16.47
C LYS A 155 -4.05 9.88 15.17
N ASP A 156 -3.33 10.99 15.30
CA ASP A 156 -2.84 11.75 14.15
C ASP A 156 -2.10 10.82 13.18
N ALA A 157 -2.32 11.03 11.88
CA ALA A 157 -1.63 10.30 10.83
C ALA A 157 -0.11 10.39 11.02
N LYS A 158 0.53 9.26 11.33
CA LYS A 158 1.98 9.20 11.48
C LYS A 158 2.71 9.22 10.15
N LYS A 159 2.08 8.68 9.09
CA LYS A 159 2.67 8.49 7.76
C LYS A 159 2.07 9.48 6.75
N MET A 160 2.94 10.15 6.00
CA MET A 160 2.57 11.03 4.89
C MET A 160 2.47 10.23 3.60
N ASN A 161 1.48 10.55 2.75
CA ASN A 161 1.45 10.02 1.38
C ASN A 161 2.28 10.91 0.46
N TRP A 162 3.51 10.51 0.18
CA TRP A 162 4.43 11.26 -0.69
C TRP A 162 4.03 11.25 -2.17
N SER A 163 3.18 10.31 -2.60
CA SER A 163 2.69 10.22 -3.98
C SER A 163 1.48 11.11 -4.25
N ASN A 164 1.08 11.96 -3.28
CA ASN A 164 0.06 12.98 -3.53
C ASN A 164 0.58 13.95 -4.62
N PRO A 165 -0.17 14.22 -5.71
CA PRO A 165 0.29 15.09 -6.80
C PRO A 165 0.82 16.45 -6.35
N GLN A 166 0.20 17.07 -5.34
CA GLN A 166 0.61 18.38 -4.83
C GLN A 166 1.95 18.34 -4.10
N ILE A 167 2.20 17.26 -3.33
CA ILE A 167 3.49 17.03 -2.67
C ILE A 167 4.54 16.61 -3.70
N TRP A 168 4.15 15.77 -4.66
CA TRP A 168 5.01 15.27 -5.72
C TRP A 168 5.54 16.40 -6.62
N ALA A 169 4.72 17.39 -6.95
CA ALA A 169 5.16 18.57 -7.69
C ALA A 169 6.30 19.33 -6.99
N GLN A 170 6.29 19.40 -5.66
CA GLN A 170 7.38 20.02 -4.88
C GLN A 170 8.64 19.15 -4.87
N ILE A 171 8.50 17.83 -4.84
CA ILE A 171 9.63 16.89 -4.98
C ILE A 171 10.25 17.02 -6.37
N GLU A 172 9.44 17.18 -7.40
CA GLU A 172 9.90 17.38 -8.78
C GLU A 172 10.65 18.70 -8.94
N ALA A 173 10.16 19.79 -8.32
CA ALA A 173 10.88 21.05 -8.26
C ALA A 173 12.21 20.93 -7.50
N ALA A 174 12.24 20.19 -6.38
CA ALA A 174 13.46 19.91 -5.62
C ALA A 174 14.47 19.12 -6.44
N ARG A 175 14.00 18.16 -7.25
CA ARG A 175 14.82 17.38 -8.18
C ARG A 175 15.47 18.26 -9.24
N ILE A 176 14.71 19.19 -9.84
CA ILE A 176 15.26 20.14 -10.81
C ILE A 176 16.37 20.98 -10.16
N LYS A 177 16.17 21.45 -8.93
CA LYS A 177 17.18 22.22 -8.17
C LYS A 177 18.42 21.39 -7.76
N ALA A 178 18.25 20.10 -7.51
CA ALA A 178 19.35 19.19 -7.16
C ALA A 178 20.33 18.96 -8.32
N GLY A 179 19.91 19.22 -9.57
CA GLY A 179 20.75 19.13 -10.74
C GLY A 179 21.00 17.70 -11.25
N TYR A 180 22.08 17.55 -12.02
CA TYR A 180 22.45 16.31 -12.69
C TYR A 180 22.91 15.24 -11.69
N LEU A 181 22.67 13.95 -12.00
CA LEU A 181 22.96 12.73 -11.20
C LEU A 181 21.89 12.27 -10.19
N TRP A 182 20.75 12.96 -10.06
CA TRP A 182 19.60 12.61 -9.20
C TRP A 182 20.02 11.90 -7.89
N ARG A 183 20.91 12.54 -7.13
CA ARG A 183 21.36 11.97 -5.85
C ARG A 183 20.21 12.06 -4.84
N PRO A 184 19.74 10.93 -4.25
CA PRO A 184 18.59 10.95 -3.35
C PRO A 184 18.75 11.92 -2.16
N GLY A 185 19.96 11.97 -1.59
CA GLY A 185 20.30 12.90 -0.51
C GLY A 185 20.16 14.37 -0.91
N GLU A 186 20.57 14.73 -2.12
CA GLU A 186 20.49 16.11 -2.62
C GLU A 186 19.05 16.52 -2.92
N ILE A 187 18.26 15.65 -3.57
CA ILE A 187 16.83 15.89 -3.79
C ILE A 187 16.10 16.07 -2.45
N CYS A 188 16.41 15.22 -1.46
CA CYS A 188 15.83 15.30 -0.13
C CYS A 188 16.24 16.62 0.59
N ARG A 189 17.51 17.03 0.46
CA ARG A 189 18.02 18.30 1.00
C ARG A 189 17.28 19.48 0.37
N GLN A 190 17.16 19.53 -0.96
CA GLN A 190 16.44 20.58 -1.68
C GLN A 190 14.95 20.60 -1.33
N ALA A 191 14.30 19.44 -1.19
CA ALA A 191 12.90 19.37 -0.78
C ALA A 191 12.70 19.94 0.63
N LYS A 192 13.60 19.62 1.57
CA LYS A 192 13.60 20.20 2.92
C LYS A 192 13.87 21.70 2.92
N LEU A 193 14.69 22.21 2.01
CA LEU A 193 14.90 23.66 1.87
C LEU A 193 13.66 24.37 1.33
N LEU A 194 12.92 23.75 0.40
CA LEU A 194 11.68 24.33 -0.15
C LEU A 194 10.59 24.43 0.92
N THR A 195 10.29 23.33 1.61
CA THR A 195 9.21 23.27 2.59
C THR A 195 9.63 22.44 3.80
N PRO A 196 10.40 23.01 4.75
CA PRO A 196 10.99 22.26 5.87
C PRO A 196 9.96 21.49 6.69
N GLN A 197 8.81 22.12 6.96
CA GLN A 197 7.73 21.52 7.75
C GLN A 197 7.15 20.26 7.09
N THR A 198 6.96 20.29 5.77
CA THR A 198 6.46 19.16 4.99
C THR A 198 7.48 18.03 4.91
N PHE A 199 8.72 18.36 4.55
CA PHE A 199 9.71 17.34 4.20
C PHE A 199 10.62 16.93 5.37
N HIS A 200 10.37 17.38 6.60
CA HIS A 200 11.20 17.00 7.76
C HIS A 200 11.35 15.48 7.94
N ARG A 201 10.29 14.70 7.62
CA ARG A 201 10.30 13.22 7.70
C ARG A 201 10.73 12.53 6.41
N LEU A 202 10.95 13.27 5.33
CA LEU A 202 11.43 12.67 4.09
C LEU A 202 12.88 12.19 4.31
N ARG A 203 13.11 10.92 4.03
CA ARG A 203 14.43 10.28 4.13
C ARG A 203 14.96 10.03 2.73
N GLU A 204 16.28 10.13 2.57
CA GLU A 204 16.96 9.84 1.30
C GLU A 204 16.66 8.44 0.77
N GLN A 205 16.52 7.45 1.66
CA GLN A 205 16.19 6.07 1.30
C GLN A 205 14.84 6.00 0.57
N VAL A 206 13.85 6.78 1.01
CA VAL A 206 12.52 6.82 0.39
C VAL A 206 12.64 7.36 -1.04
N VAL A 207 13.34 8.47 -1.23
CA VAL A 207 13.58 9.04 -2.57
C VAL A 207 14.36 8.05 -3.45
N GLY A 208 15.36 7.37 -2.89
CA GLY A 208 16.15 6.35 -3.60
C GLY A 208 15.34 5.15 -4.06
N THR A 209 14.26 4.79 -3.36
CA THR A 209 13.33 3.74 -3.83
C THR A 209 12.45 4.16 -5.00
N TRP A 210 12.28 5.47 -5.24
CA TRP A 210 11.49 5.97 -6.38
C TRP A 210 12.29 6.13 -7.66
N ILE A 211 13.62 6.13 -7.58
CA ILE A 211 14.49 6.24 -8.75
C ILE A 211 14.65 4.86 -9.37
N ASP A 212 14.49 4.77 -10.70
CA ASP A 212 14.71 3.53 -11.43
C ASP A 212 16.22 3.19 -11.44
N LYS A 213 16.59 2.16 -10.67
CA LYS A 213 17.98 1.69 -10.55
C LYS A 213 18.52 1.14 -11.87
N ASN A 214 17.67 0.52 -12.68
CA ASN A 214 18.07 -0.06 -13.96
C ASN A 214 18.34 1.04 -14.98
N ALA A 215 17.46 2.04 -15.07
CA ALA A 215 17.70 3.23 -15.89
C ALA A 215 18.98 3.96 -15.46
N ARG A 216 19.20 4.09 -14.15
CA ARG A 216 20.40 4.73 -13.61
C ARG A 216 21.67 3.99 -14.01
N ALA A 217 21.67 2.66 -14.04
CA ALA A 217 22.80 1.86 -14.51
C ALA A 217 23.10 2.09 -16.00
N MET A 218 22.08 2.45 -16.79
CA MET A 218 22.20 2.84 -18.20
C MET A 218 22.53 4.34 -18.40
N GLY A 219 22.84 5.08 -17.33
CA GLY A 219 23.10 6.52 -17.39
C GLY A 219 21.85 7.39 -17.59
N GLN A 220 20.65 6.80 -17.50
CA GLN A 220 19.38 7.52 -17.59
C GLN A 220 18.83 7.81 -16.19
N PHE A 221 18.33 9.03 -15.98
CA PHE A 221 17.75 9.43 -14.69
C PHE A 221 16.25 9.63 -14.85
N ARG A 222 15.48 8.62 -14.42
CA ARG A 222 14.02 8.65 -14.43
C ARG A 222 13.44 8.10 -13.14
N TRP A 223 12.22 8.53 -12.84
CA TRP A 223 11.41 7.92 -11.78
C TRP A 223 10.95 6.54 -12.23
N LEU A 224 10.67 5.67 -11.26
CA LEU A 224 10.08 4.37 -11.52
C LEU A 224 8.67 4.55 -12.09
N ASP A 225 8.32 3.83 -13.15
CA ASP A 225 7.02 3.98 -13.85
C ASP A 225 5.83 3.76 -12.89
N SER A 226 5.95 2.81 -11.97
CA SER A 226 4.92 2.56 -10.95
C SER A 226 4.73 3.73 -9.98
N VAL A 227 5.76 4.54 -9.74
CA VAL A 227 5.63 5.75 -8.92
C VAL A 227 4.88 6.82 -9.71
N LEU A 228 5.20 6.99 -11.00
CA LEU A 228 4.49 7.93 -11.87
C LEU A 228 3.02 7.54 -12.04
N GLU A 229 2.71 6.26 -12.20
CA GLU A 229 1.34 5.74 -12.25
C GLU A 229 0.59 6.04 -10.94
N ASN A 230 1.23 5.82 -9.78
CA ASN A 230 0.64 6.13 -8.48
C ASN A 230 0.36 7.64 -8.29
N VAL A 231 1.25 8.49 -8.81
CA VAL A 231 1.08 9.94 -8.80
C VAL A 231 -0.05 10.36 -9.75
N ALA A 232 -0.08 9.84 -10.98
CA ALA A 232 -1.11 10.13 -11.98
C ALA A 232 -2.50 9.69 -11.52
N THR A 233 -2.58 8.55 -10.84
CA THR A 233 -3.82 8.04 -10.22
C THR A 233 -4.28 8.91 -9.04
N GLY A 234 -3.47 9.90 -8.63
CA GLY A 234 -3.95 11.02 -7.80
C GLY A 234 -4.32 10.62 -6.38
N ALA A 235 -3.59 9.68 -5.78
CA ALA A 235 -3.93 9.13 -4.48
C ALA A 235 -5.37 8.57 -4.42
N ALA A 236 -5.91 8.04 -5.53
CA ALA A 236 -7.10 7.20 -5.45
C ALA A 236 -6.80 6.10 -4.43
N LEU A 237 -7.44 6.18 -3.27
CA LEU A 237 -7.34 5.23 -2.14
C LEU A 237 -7.91 3.84 -2.50
N GLY A 238 -7.93 3.49 -3.78
CA GLY A 238 -7.99 2.12 -4.22
C GLY A 238 -6.65 1.40 -4.03
N GLY A 239 -5.62 2.10 -3.51
CA GLY A 239 -4.27 1.61 -3.22
C GLY A 239 -4.31 0.11 -3.15
N GLN A 240 -3.87 -0.52 -4.25
CA GLN A 240 -3.99 -1.95 -4.57
C GLN A 240 -4.17 -2.65 -3.26
N SER A 241 -5.43 -2.98 -2.91
CA SER A 241 -5.74 -3.51 -1.58
C SER A 241 -4.71 -4.60 -1.38
N THR A 242 -3.69 -4.38 -0.54
CA THR A 242 -2.53 -5.29 -0.48
C THR A 242 -2.97 -6.69 -0.03
N ARG A 243 -4.17 -6.74 0.51
CA ARG A 243 -5.05 -7.89 0.47
C ARG A 243 -5.71 -7.96 -0.91
N ALA A 244 -5.00 -8.49 -1.90
CA ALA A 244 -5.67 -9.02 -3.08
C ALA A 244 -6.82 -9.87 -2.52
N GLY A 245 -8.07 -9.57 -2.91
CA GLY A 245 -9.22 -10.28 -2.34
C GLY A 245 -9.00 -11.77 -2.50
N ILE A 246 -9.46 -12.60 -1.56
CA ILE A 246 -9.20 -14.06 -1.61
C ILE A 246 -9.61 -14.70 -2.96
N LEU A 247 -10.53 -14.06 -3.69
CA LEU A 247 -11.00 -14.48 -5.00
C LEU A 247 -10.16 -13.98 -6.19
N THR A 248 -9.13 -13.16 -5.97
CA THR A 248 -8.28 -12.60 -7.06
C THR A 248 -7.52 -13.70 -7.79
N SER A 249 -7.14 -14.76 -7.08
CA SER A 249 -6.53 -15.97 -7.66
C SER A 249 -7.54 -16.85 -8.44
N TYR A 250 -8.84 -16.50 -8.42
CA TYR A 250 -9.93 -17.27 -9.03
C TYR A 250 -10.77 -16.37 -9.97
N PRO A 251 -10.19 -15.86 -11.07
CA PRO A 251 -10.87 -14.92 -11.95
C PRO A 251 -12.13 -15.51 -12.59
N ASP A 252 -12.16 -16.80 -12.91
CA ASP A 252 -13.31 -17.44 -13.54
C ASP A 252 -14.49 -17.58 -12.57
N LEU A 253 -14.20 -17.88 -11.30
CA LEU A 253 -15.20 -17.87 -10.23
C LEU A 253 -15.78 -16.46 -10.05
N CYS A 254 -14.93 -15.43 -10.08
CA CYS A 254 -15.40 -14.04 -10.03
C CYS A 254 -16.34 -13.71 -11.20
N LYS A 255 -15.96 -14.05 -12.44
CA LYS A 255 -16.81 -13.86 -13.63
C LYS A 255 -18.14 -14.60 -13.49
N LYS A 256 -18.14 -15.82 -12.97
CA LYS A 256 -19.35 -16.62 -12.75
C LYS A 256 -20.29 -15.98 -11.74
N ILE A 257 -19.75 -15.48 -10.63
CA ILE A 257 -20.52 -14.73 -9.61
C ILE A 257 -21.11 -13.46 -10.24
N CYS A 258 -20.31 -12.65 -10.95
CA CYS A 258 -20.78 -11.41 -11.57
C CYS A 258 -21.92 -11.69 -12.56
N ARG A 259 -21.75 -12.66 -13.46
CA ARG A 259 -22.79 -13.08 -14.42
C ARG A 259 -24.08 -13.54 -13.72
N HIS A 260 -23.99 -14.26 -12.60
CA HIS A 260 -25.17 -14.70 -11.86
C HIS A 260 -25.92 -13.50 -11.27
N LEU A 261 -25.21 -12.57 -10.64
CA LEU A 261 -25.81 -11.35 -10.08
C LEU A 261 -26.43 -10.46 -11.17
N GLU A 262 -25.77 -10.32 -12.33
CA GLU A 262 -26.31 -9.60 -13.49
C GLU A 262 -27.59 -10.23 -14.01
N ARG A 263 -27.65 -11.56 -14.15
CA ARG A 263 -28.86 -12.27 -14.58
C ARG A 263 -30.02 -12.06 -13.62
N LEU A 264 -29.80 -12.19 -12.31
CA LEU A 264 -30.84 -11.95 -11.31
C LEU A 264 -31.38 -10.52 -11.40
N ARG A 265 -30.49 -9.55 -11.62
CA ARG A 265 -30.88 -8.15 -11.80
C ARG A 265 -31.62 -7.91 -13.11
N ALA A 266 -31.23 -8.56 -14.20
CA ALA A 266 -31.90 -8.47 -15.50
C ALA A 266 -33.35 -9.00 -15.45
N VAL A 267 -33.61 -10.02 -14.62
CA VAL A 267 -34.95 -10.56 -14.36
C VAL A 267 -35.76 -9.65 -13.42
N GLY A 268 -35.17 -8.58 -12.87
CA GLY A 268 -35.85 -7.66 -11.96
C GLY A 268 -35.88 -8.11 -10.50
N ILE A 269 -35.09 -9.12 -10.12
CA ILE A 269 -35.03 -9.59 -8.73
C ILE A 269 -34.24 -8.58 -7.89
N ALA A 270 -34.85 -8.11 -6.79
CA ALA A 270 -34.18 -7.22 -5.86
C ALA A 270 -33.01 -7.92 -5.15
N LEU A 271 -31.79 -7.42 -5.38
CA LEU A 271 -30.58 -7.97 -4.78
C LEU A 271 -30.29 -7.30 -3.43
N THR A 272 -30.56 -8.02 -2.35
CA THR A 272 -30.13 -7.65 -1.00
C THR A 272 -28.72 -8.17 -0.73
N LEU A 273 -28.02 -7.61 0.25
CA LEU A 273 -26.68 -8.13 0.61
C LEU A 273 -26.74 -9.59 1.06
N THR A 274 -27.83 -10.01 1.70
CA THR A 274 -28.05 -11.39 2.12
C THR A 274 -28.16 -12.33 0.93
N THR A 275 -28.93 -11.96 -0.11
CA THR A 275 -29.07 -12.79 -1.31
C THR A 275 -27.78 -12.83 -2.11
N ILE A 276 -27.09 -11.70 -2.26
CA ILE A 276 -25.77 -11.64 -2.91
C ILE A 276 -24.77 -12.54 -2.17
N ARG A 277 -24.71 -12.43 -0.84
CA ARG A 277 -23.83 -13.26 0.00
C ARG A 277 -24.14 -14.74 -0.19
N ALA A 278 -25.41 -15.13 -0.21
CA ALA A 278 -25.83 -16.52 -0.43
C ALA A 278 -25.37 -17.03 -1.80
N VAL A 279 -25.54 -16.24 -2.87
CA VAL A 279 -25.06 -16.57 -4.22
C VAL A 279 -23.54 -16.73 -4.25
N MET A 280 -22.80 -15.84 -3.59
CA MET A 280 -21.33 -15.94 -3.49
C MET A 280 -20.90 -17.20 -2.73
N VAL A 281 -21.48 -17.46 -1.55
CA VAL A 281 -21.15 -18.65 -0.74
C VAL A 281 -21.48 -19.94 -1.50
N ALA A 282 -22.65 -20.02 -2.15
CA ALA A 282 -23.03 -21.18 -2.95
C ALA A 282 -22.08 -21.41 -4.13
N SER A 283 -21.69 -20.33 -4.83
CA SER A 283 -20.74 -20.43 -5.94
C SER A 283 -19.35 -20.88 -5.48
N ILE A 284 -18.85 -20.31 -4.37
CA ILE A 284 -17.55 -20.70 -3.79
C ILE A 284 -17.60 -22.16 -3.32
N LYS A 285 -18.62 -22.57 -2.57
CA LYS A 285 -18.74 -23.97 -2.08
C LYS A 285 -18.82 -24.99 -3.22
N ARG A 286 -19.52 -24.66 -4.30
CA ARG A 286 -19.66 -25.58 -5.44
C ARG A 286 -18.37 -25.70 -6.24
N ASP A 287 -17.73 -24.57 -6.54
CA ASP A 287 -16.65 -24.55 -7.51
C ASP A 287 -15.26 -24.63 -6.86
N GLN A 288 -15.06 -24.06 -5.67
CA GLN A 288 -13.77 -23.93 -4.98
C GLN A 288 -13.94 -24.00 -3.43
N PRO A 289 -14.38 -25.15 -2.87
CA PRO A 289 -14.71 -25.26 -1.44
C PRO A 289 -13.52 -25.02 -0.50
N HIS A 290 -12.30 -25.36 -0.93
CA HIS A 290 -11.06 -25.20 -0.15
C HIS A 290 -10.77 -23.75 0.26
N ILE A 291 -11.39 -22.76 -0.41
CA ILE A 291 -11.30 -21.34 -0.02
C ILE A 291 -11.82 -21.13 1.42
N PHE A 292 -12.85 -21.88 1.84
CA PHE A 292 -13.37 -21.81 3.21
C PHE A 292 -12.56 -22.64 4.21
N GLU A 293 -11.87 -23.68 3.75
CA GLU A 293 -11.08 -24.60 4.59
C GLU A 293 -9.71 -24.01 4.92
N ARG A 294 -9.17 -23.14 4.08
CA ARG A 294 -7.87 -22.51 4.27
C ARG A 294 -7.84 -21.68 5.56
N VAL A 295 -6.95 -22.07 6.47
CA VAL A 295 -6.64 -21.34 7.70
C VAL A 295 -5.47 -20.39 7.42
N ALA A 296 -5.61 -19.12 7.77
CA ALA A 296 -4.55 -18.12 7.68
C ALA A 296 -3.53 -18.30 8.82
N ILE A 297 -2.40 -17.59 8.74
CA ILE A 297 -1.31 -17.67 9.75
C ILE A 297 -1.81 -17.28 11.15
N ASP A 298 -2.82 -16.43 11.23
CA ASP A 298 -3.47 -16.01 12.48
C ASP A 298 -4.52 -17.00 12.99
N GLY A 299 -4.68 -18.16 12.36
CA GLY A 299 -5.69 -19.16 12.70
C GLY A 299 -7.09 -18.83 12.18
N SER A 300 -7.28 -17.69 11.51
CA SER A 300 -8.59 -17.30 11.00
C SER A 300 -8.93 -18.03 9.69
N GLN A 301 -10.19 -18.40 9.52
CA GLN A 301 -10.73 -18.92 8.26
C GLN A 301 -11.45 -17.83 7.50
N PHE A 302 -11.46 -17.94 6.17
CA PHE A 302 -12.22 -17.01 5.34
C PHE A 302 -13.72 -17.13 5.64
N ARG A 303 -14.36 -15.97 5.85
CA ARG A 303 -15.81 -15.85 5.93
C ARG A 303 -16.27 -14.82 4.92
N CYS A 304 -17.29 -15.17 4.13
CA CYS A 304 -17.94 -14.25 3.19
C CYS A 304 -18.83 -13.26 3.98
N SER A 305 -18.19 -12.31 4.66
CA SER A 305 -18.86 -11.29 5.47
C SER A 305 -19.52 -10.21 4.60
N ASP A 306 -20.48 -9.48 5.16
CA ASP A 306 -21.14 -8.38 4.44
C ASP A 306 -20.16 -7.28 4.00
N SER A 307 -19.10 -7.04 4.80
CA SER A 307 -18.05 -6.10 4.44
C SER A 307 -17.25 -6.58 3.23
N PHE A 308 -16.96 -7.90 3.15
CA PHE A 308 -16.35 -8.51 1.98
C PHE A 308 -17.23 -8.39 0.75
N VAL A 309 -18.53 -8.73 0.86
CA VAL A 309 -19.48 -8.64 -0.25
C VAL A 309 -19.57 -7.22 -0.80
N ARG A 310 -19.69 -6.20 0.06
CA ARG A 310 -19.72 -4.79 -0.38
C ARG A 310 -18.45 -4.38 -1.11
N LYS A 311 -17.30 -4.86 -0.65
CA LYS A 311 -16.01 -4.58 -1.28
C LYS A 311 -15.90 -5.27 -2.64
N PHE A 312 -16.35 -6.52 -2.74
CA PHE A 312 -16.43 -7.26 -4.00
C PHE A 312 -17.31 -6.53 -5.02
N LEU A 313 -18.53 -6.14 -4.64
CA LEU A 313 -19.46 -5.43 -5.53
C LEU A 313 -18.89 -4.09 -6.03
N ARG A 314 -18.24 -3.34 -5.13
CA ARG A 314 -17.61 -2.07 -5.50
C ARG A 314 -16.45 -2.28 -6.47
N ASN A 315 -15.61 -3.28 -6.23
CA ASN A 315 -14.37 -3.45 -7.00
C ASN A 315 -14.60 -4.16 -8.33
N MET A 316 -15.55 -5.10 -8.40
CA MET A 316 -15.74 -5.96 -9.58
C MET A 316 -16.87 -5.50 -10.49
N MET A 317 -17.84 -4.74 -9.96
CA MET A 317 -19.05 -4.34 -10.69
C MET A 317 -19.32 -2.84 -10.61
N ASP A 318 -18.52 -2.07 -9.87
CA ASP A 318 -18.78 -0.66 -9.53
C ASP A 318 -20.15 -0.42 -8.88
N TRP A 319 -20.71 -1.44 -8.23
CA TRP A 319 -22.00 -1.34 -7.57
C TRP A 319 -21.84 -0.79 -6.16
N SER A 320 -22.64 0.24 -5.84
CA SER A 320 -22.77 0.79 -4.50
C SER A 320 -24.18 0.56 -3.96
N LYS A 321 -24.33 0.47 -2.63
CA LYS A 321 -25.65 0.39 -2.00
C LYS A 321 -26.37 1.71 -2.30
N ARG A 322 -27.42 1.65 -3.12
CA ARG A 322 -28.34 2.77 -3.26
C ARG A 322 -29.04 2.97 -1.92
N ARG A 323 -28.92 4.16 -1.33
CA ARG A 323 -29.84 4.58 -0.28
C ARG A 323 -31.20 4.73 -0.94
N ALA A 324 -32.26 4.20 -0.32
CA ALA A 324 -33.61 4.56 -0.74
C ALA A 324 -33.70 6.09 -0.66
N THR A 325 -34.03 6.74 -1.78
CA THR A 325 -34.46 8.12 -1.79
C THR A 325 -35.78 8.16 -1.04
N HIS A 326 -35.77 8.68 0.19
CA HIS A 326 -37.02 9.04 0.86
C HIS A 326 -37.60 10.22 0.09
N ALA A 327 -38.60 9.97 -0.76
CA ALA A 327 -39.51 11.03 -1.19
C ALA A 327 -40.31 11.45 0.04
N ALA A 328 -40.27 12.76 0.35
CA ALA A 328 -40.94 13.36 1.49
C ALA A 328 -42.43 13.55 1.22
#